data_AF-A0A7S3XSH6-F1
#
_entry.id   AF-A0A7S3XSH6-F1
#
_cell.length_a   1.000
_cell.length_b   1.000
_cell.length_c   1.000
_cell.angle_alpha   90.00
_cell.angle_beta   90.00
_cell.angle_gamma   90.00
#
_symmetry.space_group_name_H-M   'P 1'
#
loop_
_entity.id
_entity.type
_entity.pdbx_description
1 polymer ?
#
loop_
_entity_poly.entity_id
_entity_poly.type
_entity_poly.pdbx_seq_one_letter_code
_entity_poly.pdbx_strand_id
1 'polypeptide(L)'
;AYHDAPATFQIPPIKLAAFLAEAERTYSFDPEDPNIYHNALHGADVALTVCQFLENDRVADLLTSAQAFALLMAALMHDYRHPGLNNAYLVKTGHRLALDHNDQSPLENMHCVVIYDTLAREGHNVFEGLDRAEWAQARKAVIACILGTDMMHHFQQIQKLNVFFELNGHQFQRLGAGGADDDYAPECLEADASNKL
;
A
#
# COMPACT_ATOMS: atom_id res chain seq x y z
N ALA A 1 -16.58 3.89 -8.20
CA ALA A 1 -15.82 3.58 -6.98
C ALA A 1 -14.95 2.38 -7.27
N TYR A 2 -13.69 2.37 -6.85
CA TYR A 2 -12.70 1.32 -7.10
C TYR A 2 -13.16 -0.12 -6.75
N HIS A 3 -14.21 -0.27 -5.92
CA HIS A 3 -14.91 -1.55 -5.67
C HIS A 3 -15.35 -2.27 -6.93
N ASP A 4 -15.74 -1.51 -7.96
CA ASP A 4 -16.16 -2.06 -9.24
C ASP A 4 -14.97 -2.29 -10.18
N ALA A 5 -13.71 -2.09 -9.73
CA ALA A 5 -12.53 -2.25 -10.60
C ALA A 5 -12.46 -3.64 -11.25
N PRO A 6 -12.75 -4.77 -10.57
CA PRO A 6 -12.81 -6.06 -11.22
C PRO A 6 -13.83 -6.14 -12.35
N ALA A 7 -15.01 -5.54 -12.18
CA ALA A 7 -16.03 -5.50 -13.24
C ALA A 7 -15.64 -4.51 -14.35
N THR A 8 -15.16 -3.32 -14.00
CA THR A 8 -14.79 -2.22 -14.89
C THR A 8 -13.66 -2.62 -15.83
N PHE A 9 -12.63 -3.26 -15.29
CA PHE A 9 -11.46 -3.72 -16.04
C PHE A 9 -11.58 -5.19 -16.44
N GLN A 10 -12.78 -5.78 -16.33
CA GLN A 10 -13.06 -7.16 -16.75
C GLN A 10 -12.04 -8.18 -16.20
N ILE A 11 -11.58 -7.97 -14.97
CA ILE A 11 -10.60 -8.83 -14.30
C ILE A 11 -11.30 -10.15 -13.95
N PRO A 12 -10.86 -11.30 -14.49
CA PRO A 12 -11.49 -12.57 -14.15
C PRO A 12 -11.37 -12.84 -12.65
N PRO A 13 -12.47 -13.16 -11.93
CA PRO A 13 -12.43 -13.41 -10.49
C PRO A 13 -11.41 -14.48 -10.08
N ILE A 14 -11.21 -15.48 -10.94
CA ILE A 14 -10.22 -16.54 -10.73
C ILE A 14 -8.79 -16.01 -10.71
N LYS A 15 -8.47 -14.98 -11.50
CA LYS A 15 -7.12 -14.39 -11.54
C LYS A 15 -6.87 -13.49 -10.34
N LEU A 16 -7.89 -12.73 -9.94
CA LEU A 16 -7.83 -11.98 -8.68
C LEU A 16 -7.64 -12.91 -7.49
N ALA A 17 -8.43 -13.99 -7.39
CA ALA A 17 -8.27 -14.98 -6.34
C ALA A 17 -6.89 -15.66 -6.36
N ALA A 18 -6.38 -16.01 -7.54
CA ALA A 18 -5.04 -16.60 -7.68
C ALA A 18 -3.92 -15.64 -7.23
N PHE A 19 -4.02 -14.36 -7.61
CA PHE A 19 -3.08 -13.33 -7.18
C PHE A 19 -3.09 -13.15 -5.65
N LEU A 20 -4.28 -13.01 -5.05
CA LEU A 20 -4.43 -12.85 -3.60
C LEU A 20 -3.95 -14.09 -2.83
N ALA A 21 -4.28 -15.29 -3.31
CA ALA A 21 -3.85 -16.54 -2.69
C ALA A 21 -2.32 -16.74 -2.77
N GLU A 22 -1.69 -16.32 -3.88
CA GLU A 22 -0.22 -16.32 -3.96
C GLU A 22 0.37 -15.31 -2.96
N ALA A 23 -0.14 -14.08 -2.92
CA ALA A 23 0.33 -13.06 -1.98
C ALA A 23 0.24 -13.54 -0.53
N GLU A 24 -0.89 -14.13 -0.11
CA GLU A 24 -1.09 -14.67 1.23
C GLU A 24 -0.12 -15.82 1.54
N ARG A 25 -0.04 -16.81 0.63
CA ARG A 25 0.74 -18.04 0.83
C ARG A 25 2.24 -17.80 0.86
N THR A 26 2.73 -16.83 0.08
CA THR A 26 4.17 -16.59 -0.10
C THR A 26 4.59 -15.19 0.33
N TYR A 27 3.85 -14.55 1.23
CA TYR A 27 4.21 -13.24 1.74
C TYR A 27 5.57 -13.24 2.44
N SER A 28 5.78 -14.21 3.32
CA SER A 28 7.05 -14.37 4.04
C SER A 28 8.18 -14.68 3.06
N PHE A 29 9.31 -14.02 3.24
CA PHE A 29 10.52 -14.29 2.46
C PHE A 29 11.00 -15.73 2.66
N ASP A 30 11.08 -16.16 3.92
CA ASP A 30 11.48 -17.48 4.37
C ASP A 30 10.32 -18.12 5.16
N PRO A 31 9.74 -19.24 4.69
CA PRO A 31 8.70 -19.96 5.42
C PRO A 31 9.20 -20.67 6.68
N GLU A 32 10.50 -20.98 6.78
CA GLU A 32 11.10 -21.64 7.93
C GLU A 32 11.45 -20.65 9.06
N ASP A 33 11.69 -19.37 8.70
CA ASP A 33 11.90 -18.26 9.62
C ASP A 33 11.02 -17.05 9.24
N PRO A 34 9.70 -17.11 9.55
CA PRO A 34 8.76 -16.10 9.11
C PRO A 34 8.94 -14.79 9.89
N ASN A 35 8.94 -13.68 9.14
CA ASN A 35 8.93 -12.34 9.69
C ASN A 35 7.67 -12.08 10.54
N ILE A 36 7.85 -11.84 11.84
CA ILE A 36 6.76 -11.69 12.81
C ILE A 36 5.86 -10.47 12.58
N TYR A 37 6.34 -9.47 11.83
CA TYR A 37 5.61 -8.23 11.58
C TYR A 37 5.27 -8.04 10.10
N HIS A 38 6.28 -7.99 9.22
CA HIS A 38 6.05 -7.76 7.78
C HIS A 38 5.62 -9.07 7.09
N ASN A 39 4.38 -9.47 7.38
CA ASN A 39 3.73 -10.68 6.89
C ASN A 39 2.40 -10.35 6.20
N ALA A 40 1.69 -11.38 5.75
CA ALA A 40 0.43 -11.22 5.01
C ALA A 40 -0.63 -10.42 5.79
N LEU A 41 -0.64 -10.50 7.12
CA LEU A 41 -1.58 -9.75 7.95
C LEU A 41 -1.29 -8.25 7.90
N HIS A 42 -0.01 -7.86 7.98
CA HIS A 42 0.40 -6.46 7.81
C HIS A 42 0.05 -5.91 6.41
N GLY A 43 0.33 -6.69 5.36
CA GLY A 43 -0.08 -6.31 3.99
C GLY A 43 -1.58 -6.12 3.86
N ALA A 44 -2.38 -7.02 4.45
CA ALA A 44 -3.84 -6.93 4.45
C ALA A 44 -4.37 -5.74 5.27
N ASP A 45 -3.76 -5.44 6.42
CA ASP A 45 -4.13 -4.30 7.28
C ASP A 45 -3.90 -2.96 6.58
N VAL A 46 -2.73 -2.80 5.93
CA VAL A 46 -2.43 -1.61 5.14
C VAL A 46 -3.36 -1.49 3.93
N ALA A 47 -3.65 -2.60 3.23
CA ALA A 47 -4.62 -2.60 2.12
C ALA A 47 -6.03 -2.23 2.57
N LEU A 48 -6.48 -2.71 3.73
CA LEU A 48 -7.77 -2.35 4.33
C LEU A 48 -7.82 -0.88 4.73
N THR A 49 -6.75 -0.37 5.35
CA THR A 49 -6.64 1.05 5.71
C THR A 49 -6.73 1.95 4.48
N VAL A 50 -6.04 1.58 3.39
CA VAL A 50 -6.14 2.27 2.10
C VAL A 50 -7.55 2.18 1.50
N CYS A 51 -8.20 1.01 1.60
CA CYS A 51 -9.59 0.84 1.19
C CYS A 51 -10.50 1.84 1.93
N GLN A 52 -10.36 1.95 3.26
CA GLN A 52 -11.12 2.93 4.05
C GLN A 52 -10.82 4.38 3.66
N PHE A 53 -9.57 4.72 3.34
CA PHE A 53 -9.24 6.06 2.83
C PHE A 53 -9.92 6.36 1.49
N LEU A 54 -10.05 5.36 0.62
CA LEU A 54 -10.70 5.51 -0.68
C LEU A 54 -12.25 5.60 -0.59
N GLU A 55 -12.86 5.28 0.56
CA GLU A 55 -14.29 5.59 0.83
C GLU A 55 -14.55 7.09 0.96
N ASN A 56 -13.52 7.89 1.24
CA ASN A 56 -13.69 9.33 1.28
C ASN A 56 -13.78 9.87 -0.15
N ASP A 57 -14.96 10.34 -0.55
CA ASP A 57 -15.21 10.89 -1.90
C ASP A 57 -14.15 11.91 -2.33
N ARG A 58 -13.66 12.74 -1.39
CA ARG A 58 -12.63 13.75 -1.70
C ARG A 58 -11.29 13.13 -2.09
N VAL A 59 -10.97 11.96 -1.54
CA VAL A 59 -9.77 11.19 -1.91
C VAL A 59 -10.03 10.42 -3.20
N ALA A 60 -11.19 9.79 -3.31
CA ALA A 60 -11.58 9.02 -4.49
C ALA A 60 -11.57 9.88 -5.75
N ASP A 61 -12.05 11.12 -5.66
CA ASP A 61 -12.10 12.09 -6.78
C ASP A 61 -10.72 12.55 -7.26
N LEU A 62 -9.65 12.33 -6.47
CA LEU A 62 -8.27 12.66 -6.86
C LEU A 62 -7.64 11.58 -7.75
N LEU A 63 -8.24 10.40 -7.84
CA LEU A 63 -7.65 9.23 -8.47
C LEU A 63 -8.53 8.71 -9.59
N THR A 64 -7.91 8.31 -10.71
CA THR A 64 -8.61 7.49 -11.69
C THR A 64 -8.93 6.12 -11.10
N SER A 65 -9.92 5.41 -11.65
CA SER A 65 -10.24 4.05 -11.19
C SER A 65 -9.03 3.10 -11.31
N ALA A 66 -8.19 3.28 -12.33
CA ALA A 66 -6.96 2.51 -12.50
C ALA A 66 -5.93 2.83 -11.41
N GLN A 67 -5.79 4.10 -11.02
CA GLN A 67 -4.89 4.52 -9.93
C GLN A 67 -5.37 4.04 -8.57
N ALA A 68 -6.67 4.11 -8.29
CA ALA A 68 -7.22 3.62 -7.02
C ALA A 68 -7.07 2.09 -6.89
N PHE A 69 -7.33 1.34 -7.96
CA PHE A 69 -7.08 -0.10 -7.97
C PHE A 69 -5.59 -0.43 -7.83
N ALA A 70 -4.72 0.29 -8.54
CA ALA A 70 -3.28 0.17 -8.40
C ALA A 70 -2.77 0.45 -6.98
N LEU A 71 -3.36 1.46 -6.31
CA LEU A 71 -3.03 1.81 -4.92
C LEU A 71 -3.34 0.67 -3.96
N LEU A 72 -4.47 -0.03 -4.12
CA LEU A 72 -4.80 -1.21 -3.31
C LEU A 72 -3.82 -2.36 -3.53
N MET A 73 -3.46 -2.65 -4.78
CA MET A 73 -2.49 -3.70 -5.09
C MET A 73 -1.09 -3.35 -4.57
N ALA A 74 -0.71 -2.07 -4.64
CA ALA A 74 0.54 -1.57 -4.07
C ALA A 74 0.56 -1.72 -2.55
N ALA A 75 -0.52 -1.30 -1.87
CA ALA A 75 -0.66 -1.42 -0.41
C ALA A 75 -0.56 -2.87 0.06
N LEU A 76 -1.25 -3.79 -0.63
CA LEU A 76 -1.19 -5.22 -0.33
C LEU A 76 0.22 -5.79 -0.47
N MET A 77 1.01 -5.32 -1.43
CA MET A 77 2.29 -5.92 -1.80
C MET A 77 3.51 -5.09 -1.35
N HIS A 78 3.31 -3.99 -0.61
CA HIS A 78 4.38 -3.02 -0.35
C HIS A 78 5.55 -3.60 0.46
N ASP A 79 5.30 -4.63 1.27
CA ASP A 79 6.30 -5.39 2.03
C ASP A 79 6.38 -6.87 1.63
N TYR A 80 5.88 -7.21 0.44
CA TYR A 80 5.85 -8.60 -0.03
C TYR A 80 7.28 -9.17 -0.13
N ARG A 81 7.51 -10.36 0.43
CA ARG A 81 8.83 -11.02 0.51
C ARG A 81 9.87 -10.26 1.35
N HIS A 82 9.44 -9.51 2.37
CA HIS A 82 10.34 -8.79 3.26
C HIS A 82 11.23 -9.74 4.10
N PRO A 83 12.58 -9.65 4.05
CA PRO A 83 13.51 -10.57 4.70
C PRO A 83 13.69 -10.34 6.21
N GLY A 84 13.02 -9.35 6.79
CA GLY A 84 13.10 -9.03 8.23
C GLY A 84 14.32 -8.18 8.61
N LEU A 85 15.01 -7.63 7.61
CA LEU A 85 16.14 -6.72 7.77
C LEU A 85 15.71 -5.30 7.37
N ASN A 86 16.41 -4.28 7.85
CA ASN A 86 16.16 -2.90 7.42
C ASN A 86 17.20 -2.45 6.37
N ASN A 87 16.86 -1.42 5.58
CA ASN A 87 17.72 -0.87 4.54
C ASN A 87 19.14 -0.51 5.05
N ALA A 88 19.26 0.09 6.24
CA ALA A 88 20.55 0.45 6.83
C ALA A 88 21.46 -0.77 7.09
N TYR A 89 20.88 -1.89 7.53
CA TYR A 89 21.59 -3.14 7.71
C TYR A 89 22.07 -3.71 6.36
N LEU A 90 21.21 -3.71 5.35
CA LEU A 90 21.55 -4.21 4.01
C LEU A 90 22.73 -3.44 3.41
N VAL A 91 22.70 -2.11 3.49
CA VAL A 91 23.79 -1.24 3.02
C VAL A 91 25.08 -1.51 3.81
N LYS A 92 25.00 -1.51 5.14
CA LYS A 92 26.18 -1.70 6.00
C LYS A 92 26.88 -3.04 5.80
N THR A 93 26.11 -4.09 5.47
CA THR A 93 26.64 -5.44 5.26
C THR A 93 27.04 -5.72 3.82
N GLY A 94 26.83 -4.78 2.90
CA GLY A 94 27.05 -5.00 1.46
C GLY A 94 26.14 -6.09 0.91
N HIS A 95 24.91 -6.21 1.45
CA HIS A 95 23.95 -7.22 1.03
C HIS A 95 23.61 -7.04 -0.46
N ARG A 96 23.33 -8.15 -1.15
CA ARG A 96 23.08 -8.15 -2.60
C ARG A 96 22.02 -7.15 -3.04
N LEU A 97 20.90 -7.07 -2.32
CA LEU A 97 19.82 -6.10 -2.58
C LEU A 97 20.30 -4.64 -2.54
N ALA A 98 21.20 -4.30 -1.60
CA ALA A 98 21.75 -2.95 -1.52
C ALA A 98 22.61 -2.64 -2.74
N LEU A 99 23.45 -3.59 -3.16
CA LEU A 99 24.29 -3.45 -4.36
C LEU A 99 23.46 -3.33 -5.64
N ASP A 100 22.44 -4.17 -5.81
CA ASP A 100 21.57 -4.15 -7.00
C ASP A 100 20.79 -2.83 -7.15
N HIS A 101 20.50 -2.16 -6.03
CA HIS A 101 19.76 -0.90 -5.98
C HIS A 101 20.62 0.32 -5.61
N ASN A 102 21.96 0.19 -5.67
CA ASN A 102 22.92 1.27 -5.40
C ASN A 102 22.65 2.00 -4.06
N ASP A 103 22.33 1.24 -3.02
CA ASP A 103 22.00 1.70 -1.68
C ASP A 103 20.75 2.62 -1.60
N GLN A 104 19.97 2.74 -2.68
CA GLN A 104 18.75 3.56 -2.73
C GLN A 104 17.51 2.68 -2.56
N SER A 105 16.80 2.84 -1.44
CA SER A 105 15.59 2.09 -1.08
C SER A 105 15.62 0.60 -1.49
N PRO A 106 16.62 -0.19 -1.03
CA PRO A 106 16.81 -1.56 -1.52
C PRO A 106 15.59 -2.46 -1.34
N LEU A 107 14.89 -2.38 -0.21
CA LEU A 107 13.71 -3.19 0.08
C LEU A 107 12.53 -2.78 -0.80
N GLU A 108 12.23 -1.49 -0.89
CA GLU A 108 11.09 -0.97 -1.64
C GLU A 108 11.26 -1.20 -3.15
N ASN A 109 12.49 -1.13 -3.67
CA ASN A 109 12.77 -1.54 -5.04
C ASN A 109 12.56 -3.05 -5.25
N MET A 110 12.96 -3.89 -4.29
CA MET A 110 12.69 -5.32 -4.34
C MET A 110 11.17 -5.60 -4.35
N HIS A 111 10.40 -4.95 -3.47
CA HIS A 111 8.94 -5.05 -3.42
C HIS A 111 8.29 -4.66 -4.75
N CYS A 112 8.80 -3.60 -5.41
CA CYS A 112 8.39 -3.24 -6.77
C CYS A 112 8.67 -4.34 -7.79
N VAL A 113 9.80 -5.04 -7.72
CA VAL A 113 10.13 -6.13 -8.63
C VAL A 113 9.18 -7.32 -8.40
N VAL A 114 9.05 -7.78 -7.15
CA VAL A 114 8.32 -9.03 -6.85
C VAL A 114 6.82 -8.94 -7.12
N ILE A 115 6.19 -7.76 -7.03
CA ILE A 115 4.80 -7.60 -7.48
C ILE A 115 4.67 -7.83 -8.99
N TYR A 116 5.58 -7.29 -9.81
CA TYR A 116 5.54 -7.49 -11.27
C TYR A 116 5.93 -8.90 -11.70
N ASP A 117 6.85 -9.55 -10.98
CA ASP A 117 7.13 -10.97 -11.18
C ASP A 117 5.90 -11.83 -10.90
N THR A 118 5.11 -11.47 -9.87
CA THR A 118 3.85 -12.15 -9.55
C THR A 118 2.82 -11.93 -10.64
N LEU A 119 2.64 -10.69 -11.11
CA LEU A 119 1.74 -10.35 -12.21
C LEU A 119 2.11 -11.01 -13.54
N ALA A 120 3.40 -11.27 -13.79
CA ALA A 120 3.89 -11.91 -15.00
C ALA A 120 3.57 -13.42 -15.04
N ARG A 121 3.18 -14.03 -13.92
CA ARG A 121 2.79 -15.45 -13.88
C ARG A 121 1.44 -15.66 -14.55
N GLU A 122 1.32 -16.77 -15.28
CA GLU A 122 0.08 -17.16 -15.92
C GLU A 122 -1.06 -17.22 -14.90
N GLY A 123 -2.18 -16.55 -15.18
CA GLY A 123 -3.35 -16.53 -14.31
C GLY A 123 -3.27 -15.58 -13.09
N HIS A 124 -2.23 -14.75 -12.95
CA HIS A 124 -2.08 -13.84 -11.80
C HIS A 124 -2.15 -12.35 -12.19
N ASN A 125 -2.20 -12.02 -13.48
CA ASN A 125 -2.23 -10.64 -13.92
C ASN A 125 -3.58 -9.98 -13.66
N VAL A 126 -3.70 -9.25 -12.54
CA VAL A 126 -4.91 -8.49 -12.19
C VAL A 126 -5.05 -7.18 -12.97
N PHE A 127 -4.04 -6.79 -13.76
CA PHE A 127 -4.08 -5.59 -14.59
C PHE A 127 -4.30 -5.87 -16.08
N GLU A 128 -4.65 -7.11 -16.44
CA GLU A 128 -4.70 -7.54 -17.84
C GLU A 128 -5.78 -6.87 -18.70
N GLY A 129 -6.86 -6.41 -18.07
CA GLY A 129 -7.93 -5.71 -18.77
C GLY A 129 -7.76 -4.19 -18.82
N LEU A 130 -6.65 -3.66 -18.27
CA LEU A 130 -6.29 -2.26 -18.45
C LEU A 130 -5.83 -2.01 -19.87
N ASP A 131 -6.24 -0.89 -20.45
CA ASP A 131 -5.65 -0.42 -21.69
C ASP A 131 -4.19 0.07 -21.49
N ARG A 132 -3.52 0.47 -22.58
CA ARG A 132 -2.12 0.91 -22.51
C ARG A 132 -1.92 2.16 -21.65
N ALA A 133 -2.85 3.10 -21.68
CA ALA A 133 -2.76 4.35 -20.93
C ALA A 133 -3.05 4.11 -19.45
N GLU A 134 -4.07 3.31 -19.15
CA GLU A 134 -4.42 2.88 -17.80
C GLU A 134 -3.30 2.06 -17.17
N TRP A 135 -2.71 1.11 -17.90
CA TRP A 135 -1.55 0.35 -17.45
C TRP A 135 -0.37 1.26 -17.11
N ALA A 136 -0.07 2.25 -17.96
CA ALA A 136 1.01 3.19 -17.69
C ALA A 136 0.75 4.01 -16.42
N GLN A 137 -0.50 4.43 -16.17
CA GLN A 137 -0.90 5.13 -14.95
C GLN A 137 -0.82 4.21 -13.72
N ALA A 138 -1.36 2.99 -13.81
CA ALA A 138 -1.35 1.99 -12.74
C ALA A 138 0.08 1.62 -12.36
N ARG A 139 0.94 1.32 -13.34
CA ARG A 139 2.35 0.99 -13.09
C ARG A 139 3.08 2.14 -12.40
N LYS A 140 2.86 3.38 -12.86
CA LYS A 140 3.46 4.57 -12.25
C LYS A 140 2.98 4.74 -10.81
N ALA A 141 1.69 4.53 -10.54
CA ALA A 141 1.11 4.61 -9.20
C ALA A 141 1.71 3.54 -8.27
N VAL A 142 1.72 2.25 -8.67
CA VAL A 142 2.29 1.16 -7.86
C VAL A 142 3.72 1.47 -7.45
N ILE A 143 4.59 1.84 -8.42
CA ILE A 143 6.00 2.12 -8.15
C ILE A 143 6.15 3.31 -7.21
N ALA A 144 5.41 4.40 -7.45
CA ALA A 144 5.48 5.59 -6.61
C ALA A 144 4.99 5.32 -5.18
N CYS A 145 3.96 4.51 -5.01
CA CYS A 145 3.41 4.16 -3.71
C CYS A 145 4.37 3.27 -2.91
N ILE A 146 4.90 2.20 -3.51
CA ILE A 146 5.83 1.29 -2.84
C ILE A 146 7.15 2.00 -2.52
N LEU A 147 7.76 2.73 -3.46
CA LEU A 147 8.97 3.52 -3.15
C LEU A 147 8.69 4.60 -2.11
N GLY A 148 7.44 5.08 -2.04
CA GLY A 148 7.00 6.04 -1.05
C GLY A 148 6.94 5.50 0.38
N THR A 149 6.98 4.18 0.61
CA THR A 149 6.97 3.63 1.96
C THR A 149 8.34 3.64 2.63
N ASP A 150 9.42 3.95 1.89
CA ASP A 150 10.74 4.15 2.49
C ASP A 150 10.70 5.36 3.44
N MET A 151 10.94 5.09 4.72
CA MET A 151 10.94 6.09 5.78
C MET A 151 12.01 7.17 5.61
N MET A 152 13.03 6.98 4.76
CA MET A 152 13.94 8.06 4.36
C MET A 152 13.21 9.24 3.70
N HIS A 153 12.06 9.00 3.06
CA HIS A 153 11.29 10.02 2.36
C HIS A 153 10.19 10.67 3.22
N HIS A 154 9.93 10.15 4.42
CA HIS A 154 8.79 10.54 5.27
C HIS A 154 8.67 12.06 5.47
N PHE A 155 9.73 12.72 5.98
CA PHE A 155 9.67 14.15 6.27
C PHE A 155 9.45 15.01 5.02
N GLN A 156 10.02 14.60 3.88
CA GLN A 156 9.80 15.30 2.61
C GLN A 156 8.35 15.14 2.14
N GLN A 157 7.73 13.98 2.34
CA GLN A 157 6.32 13.75 2.01
C GLN A 157 5.40 14.57 2.90
N ILE A 158 5.65 14.64 4.21
CA ILE A 158 4.88 15.48 5.14
C ILE A 158 4.93 16.95 4.73
N GLN A 159 6.10 17.47 4.34
CA GLN A 159 6.22 18.84 3.85
C GLN A 159 5.37 19.09 2.59
N LYS A 160 5.40 18.15 1.63
CA LYS A 160 4.57 18.25 0.41
C LYS A 160 3.08 18.23 0.76
N LEU A 161 2.68 17.40 1.71
CA LEU A 161 1.30 17.30 2.16
C LEU A 161 0.83 18.58 2.87
N ASN A 162 1.67 19.19 3.71
CA ASN A 162 1.35 20.47 4.35
C ASN A 162 1.13 21.58 3.32
N VAL A 163 2.01 21.69 2.31
CA VAL A 163 1.83 22.64 1.20
C VAL A 163 0.54 22.36 0.43
N PHE A 164 0.24 21.09 0.17
CA PHE A 164 -1.03 20.71 -0.47
C PHE A 164 -2.24 21.18 0.33
N PHE A 165 -2.24 21.01 1.66
CA PHE A 165 -3.32 21.47 2.53
C PHE A 165 -3.38 22.99 2.68
N GLU A 166 -2.25 23.70 2.66
CA GLU A 166 -2.26 25.17 2.67
C GLU A 166 -2.93 25.73 1.40
N LEU A 167 -2.68 25.11 0.25
CA LEU A 167 -3.24 25.55 -1.04
C LEU A 167 -4.67 25.06 -1.27
N ASN A 168 -5.03 23.88 -0.76
CA ASN A 168 -6.29 23.21 -1.09
C ASN A 168 -7.18 22.94 0.13
N GLY A 169 -6.79 23.34 1.35
CA GLY A 169 -7.42 22.92 2.60
C GLY A 169 -8.91 23.21 2.73
N HIS A 170 -9.41 24.26 2.07
CA HIS A 170 -10.84 24.55 1.96
C HIS A 170 -11.63 23.41 1.28
N GLN A 171 -11.01 22.70 0.34
CA GLN A 171 -11.57 21.53 -0.35
C GLN A 171 -11.34 20.21 0.41
N PHE A 172 -10.58 20.21 1.51
CA PHE A 172 -10.18 19.00 2.24
C PHE A 172 -10.36 19.07 3.76
N GLN A 173 -11.13 20.03 4.27
CA GLN A 173 -11.41 20.28 5.70
C GLN A 173 -11.95 19.08 6.53
N ARG A 174 -12.18 17.91 5.93
CA ARG A 174 -12.65 16.67 6.58
C ARG A 174 -11.86 15.42 6.18
N LEU A 175 -10.56 15.52 5.91
CA LEU A 175 -9.72 14.32 5.78
C LEU A 175 -9.36 13.68 7.14
N GLY A 176 -9.54 14.40 8.25
CA GLY A 176 -9.25 13.92 9.61
C GLY A 176 -10.42 13.99 10.60
N ALA A 177 -11.62 14.34 10.13
CA ALA A 177 -12.84 14.28 10.93
C ALA A 177 -13.66 13.11 10.41
N GLY A 178 -13.65 11.99 11.14
CA GLY A 178 -14.73 11.02 11.05
C GLY A 178 -16.05 11.76 11.09
N GLY A 179 -17.03 11.31 10.30
CA GLY A 179 -18.33 11.95 10.17
C GLY A 179 -18.84 12.39 11.54
N ALA A 180 -19.00 13.70 11.72
CA ALA A 180 -19.74 14.24 12.84
C ALA A 180 -21.23 13.91 12.62
N ASP A 181 -21.56 12.64 12.81
CA ASP A 181 -22.83 12.27 13.43
C ASP A 181 -22.47 12.11 14.92
N ASP A 182 -22.74 13.17 15.68
CA ASP A 182 -22.61 13.23 17.13
C ASP A 182 -23.52 12.17 17.79
N ASP A 183 -23.10 10.89 17.87
CA ASP A 183 -23.60 9.96 18.90
C ASP A 183 -22.84 8.63 19.10
N TYR A 184 -21.61 8.47 18.59
CA TYR A 184 -20.85 7.24 18.85
C TYR A 184 -19.37 7.51 19.11
N ALA A 185 -19.05 7.84 20.36
CA ALA A 185 -17.71 7.63 20.90
C ALA A 185 -17.60 6.16 21.31
N PRO A 186 -16.63 5.39 20.76
CA PRO A 186 -16.41 4.02 21.21
C PRO A 186 -15.94 4.02 22.67
N GLU A 187 -16.61 3.20 23.49
CA GLU A 187 -16.46 3.05 24.95
C GLU A 187 -15.02 2.72 25.41
N CYS A 188 -14.11 2.39 24.49
CA CYS A 188 -12.71 2.07 24.77
C CYS A 188 -11.78 3.29 24.93
N LEU A 189 -12.26 4.52 24.75
CA LEU A 189 -11.50 5.76 24.97
C LEU A 189 -11.88 6.51 26.26
N GLU A 190 -12.84 6.01 27.04
CA GLU A 190 -13.04 6.48 28.41
C GLU A 190 -11.97 5.86 29.31
N ALA A 191 -10.82 6.52 29.37
CA ALA A 191 -9.80 6.20 30.35
C ALA A 191 -10.40 6.37 31.76
N ASP A 192 -10.48 5.25 32.48
CA ASP A 192 -10.79 5.21 33.91
C ASP A 192 -9.81 6.13 34.66
N ALA A 193 -10.29 7.33 35.02
CA ALA A 193 -9.56 8.35 35.76
C ALA A 193 -9.40 7.97 37.25
N SER A 194 -9.32 6.67 37.55
CA SER A 194 -9.27 6.08 38.88
C SER A 194 -8.03 5.22 39.09
N ASN A 195 -6.86 5.62 38.59
CA ASN A 195 -5.62 5.01 39.07
C ASN A 195 -4.49 6.02 39.16
N LYS A 196 -4.50 6.78 40.26
CA LYS A 196 -3.32 7.48 40.78
C LYS A 196 -2.70 6.62 41.86
N LEU A 197 -1.54 6.04 41.55
CA LEU A 197 -0.48 5.72 42.51
C LEU A 197 0.84 6.26 41.95
#